data_AF-A0A511TFX2-F1
#
_entry.id   AF-A0A511TFX2-F1
#
_cell.length_a   1.000
_cell.length_b   1.000
_cell.length_c   1.000
_cell.angle_alpha   90.00
_cell.angle_beta   90.00
_cell.angle_gamma   90.00
#
_symmetry.space_group_name_H-M   'P 1'
#
loop_
_entity.id
_entity.type
_entity.pdbx_description
1 polymer ?
#
loop_
_entity_poly.entity_id
_entity_poly.type
_entity_poly.pdbx_seq_one_letter_code
_entity_poly.pdbx_strand_id
1 'polypeptide(L)'
;MAVAVSDFCRRAKSPAPAPEVREALALLAEDDDFRVRALTDGEPETSPLGPFAVVDILQGTAPAVAAQRQSCGFYDVARELAYVREQKKPAPAADPAIPTFAIPAPQPSGDGAGKAAKKGTKAEEPSILERIAPKKRVAVDEETTSPLEQDEGHSFLRRDLPRPRGRFTRVEAPRTPFIELTRQGGKDILEASLEGSEHRFALLRNLSHRFNGSRGDLSLVDLETVLRDHGLLEALQEKERLQLLDAYTQQRGATGRVGWALGVSPPELQRLVSAVGLTEEVEALRERFRREALATSHLTHRLDLLGREKYLADLGIQRKFNDSLRKELERLLKDEVPTATDLHGLAEAVGRKYGSPGELVFRAIERLGLAEGLRKQLHSGGPSSTP
;
A
#
# COMPACT_ATOMS: atom_id res chain seq x y z
N MET A 1 31.73 -2.20 -13.77
CA MET A 1 30.36 -1.70 -13.58
C MET A 1 30.31 -0.27 -13.07
N ALA A 2 30.73 0.00 -11.81
CA ALA A 2 30.64 1.36 -11.25
C ALA A 2 31.35 2.46 -12.06
N VAL A 3 32.49 2.16 -12.69
CA VAL A 3 33.20 3.12 -13.56
C VAL A 3 32.41 3.47 -14.82
N ALA A 4 31.80 2.47 -15.46
CA ALA A 4 30.99 2.66 -16.68
C ALA A 4 29.73 3.49 -16.39
N VAL A 5 29.05 3.22 -15.26
CA VAL A 5 27.90 4.00 -14.80
C VAL A 5 28.32 5.43 -14.44
N SER A 6 29.45 5.61 -13.75
CA SER A 6 29.95 6.94 -13.41
C SER A 6 30.26 7.77 -14.67
N ASP A 7 30.87 7.15 -15.68
CA ASP A 7 31.14 7.83 -16.96
C ASP A 7 29.86 8.12 -17.75
N PHE A 8 28.90 7.18 -17.78
CA PHE A 8 27.59 7.40 -18.38
C PHE A 8 26.84 8.57 -17.73
N CYS A 9 26.79 8.63 -16.39
CA CYS A 9 26.15 9.72 -15.66
C CYS A 9 26.85 11.07 -15.90
N ARG A 10 28.18 11.05 -16.07
CA ARG A 10 28.96 12.23 -16.48
C ARG A 10 28.56 12.70 -17.88
N ARG A 11 28.45 11.80 -18.86
CA ARG A 11 27.96 12.12 -20.22
C ARG A 11 26.51 12.63 -20.19
N ALA A 12 25.69 12.10 -19.29
CA ALA A 12 24.30 12.49 -19.11
C ALA A 12 24.10 13.75 -18.22
N LYS A 13 25.14 14.56 -18.00
CA LYS A 13 25.09 15.84 -17.25
C LYS A 13 24.69 15.71 -15.76
N SER A 14 24.91 14.55 -15.14
CA SER A 14 24.67 14.33 -13.71
C SER A 14 25.80 13.51 -13.10
N PRO A 15 27.02 14.07 -12.95
CA PRO A 15 28.14 13.34 -12.36
C PRO A 15 27.86 12.99 -10.90
N ALA A 16 28.08 11.74 -10.53
CA ALA A 16 27.87 11.24 -9.16
C ALA A 16 29.17 10.64 -8.59
N PRO A 17 29.41 10.78 -7.26
CA PRO A 17 30.58 10.22 -6.60
C PRO A 17 30.52 8.69 -6.53
N ALA A 18 31.68 8.03 -6.54
CA ALA A 18 31.81 6.57 -6.47
C ALA A 18 31.02 5.84 -5.37
N PRO A 19 30.84 6.37 -4.13
CA PRO A 19 29.95 5.74 -3.14
C PRO A 19 28.48 5.71 -3.59
N GLU A 20 27.98 6.77 -4.21
CA GLU A 20 26.58 6.87 -4.64
C GLU A 20 26.26 5.92 -5.79
N VAL A 21 27.20 5.78 -6.74
CA VAL A 21 27.07 4.80 -7.83
C VAL A 21 27.03 3.37 -7.28
N ARG A 22 27.79 3.06 -6.22
CA ARG A 22 27.77 1.75 -5.58
C ARG A 22 26.46 1.48 -4.85
N GLU A 23 25.93 2.49 -4.15
CA GLU A 23 24.64 2.41 -3.46
C GLU A 23 23.49 2.16 -4.45
N ALA A 24 23.47 2.87 -5.57
CA ALA A 24 22.47 2.65 -6.61
C ALA A 24 22.55 1.23 -7.20
N LEU A 25 23.76 0.76 -7.52
CA LEU A 25 23.95 -0.58 -8.07
C LEU A 25 23.60 -1.70 -7.08
N ALA A 26 23.70 -1.45 -5.77
CA ALA A 26 23.29 -2.43 -4.74
C ALA A 26 21.78 -2.71 -4.72
N LEU A 27 20.96 -1.88 -5.38
CA LEU A 27 19.52 -2.11 -5.56
C LEU A 27 19.19 -3.10 -6.68
N LEU A 28 20.19 -3.47 -7.49
CA LEU A 28 20.03 -4.41 -8.61
C LEU A 28 20.60 -5.79 -8.22
N ALA A 29 20.02 -6.84 -8.80
CA ALA A 29 20.55 -8.20 -8.65
C ALA A 29 21.79 -8.40 -9.54
N GLU A 30 22.64 -9.38 -9.22
CA GLU A 30 23.83 -9.70 -10.01
C GLU A 30 23.47 -10.05 -11.48
N ASP A 31 22.28 -10.61 -11.71
CA ASP A 31 21.78 -10.93 -13.06
C ASP A 31 21.51 -9.68 -13.94
N ASP A 32 21.32 -8.51 -13.34
CA ASP A 32 21.05 -7.26 -14.06
C ASP A 32 22.33 -6.58 -14.59
N ASP A 33 23.52 -7.10 -14.25
CA ASP A 33 24.81 -6.51 -14.65
C ASP A 33 24.96 -6.39 -16.17
N PHE A 34 24.47 -7.37 -16.93
CA PHE A 34 24.52 -7.32 -18.40
C PHE A 34 23.67 -6.16 -18.94
N ARG A 35 22.51 -5.89 -18.33
CA ARG A 35 21.60 -4.82 -18.75
C ARG A 35 22.17 -3.45 -18.43
N VAL A 36 22.85 -3.32 -17.28
CA VAL A 36 23.59 -2.10 -16.92
C VAL A 36 24.71 -1.83 -17.94
N ARG A 37 25.46 -2.86 -18.38
CA ARG A 37 26.50 -2.68 -19.43
C ARG A 37 25.88 -2.23 -20.74
N ALA A 38 24.85 -2.93 -21.22
CA ALA A 38 24.17 -2.61 -22.47
C ALA A 38 23.64 -1.16 -22.49
N LEU A 39 23.14 -0.65 -21.37
CA LEU A 39 22.68 0.73 -21.24
C LEU A 39 23.83 1.74 -21.18
N THR A 40 24.91 1.42 -20.48
CA THR A 40 26.05 2.35 -20.26
C THR A 40 27.05 2.43 -21.42
N ASP A 41 27.04 1.44 -22.31
CA ASP A 41 27.84 1.44 -23.55
C ASP A 41 27.30 2.44 -24.59
N GLY A 42 26.02 2.81 -24.51
CA GLY A 42 25.38 3.79 -25.39
C GLY A 42 25.58 5.26 -24.98
N GLU A 43 25.15 6.16 -25.88
CA GLU A 43 24.96 7.58 -25.54
C GLU A 43 23.64 7.79 -24.79
N PRO A 44 23.61 8.66 -23.78
CA PRO A 44 22.38 8.96 -23.04
C PRO A 44 21.39 9.72 -23.95
N GLU A 45 20.24 9.09 -24.24
CA GLU A 45 19.17 9.69 -25.05
C GLU A 45 18.55 10.92 -24.38
N THR A 46 18.56 10.96 -23.04
CA THR A 46 17.99 12.03 -22.23
C THR A 46 18.97 12.49 -21.14
N SER A 47 18.85 13.75 -20.74
CA SER A 47 19.66 14.34 -19.66
C SER A 47 18.77 15.27 -18.82
N PRO A 48 18.97 15.38 -17.49
CA PRO A 48 20.03 14.76 -16.69
C PRO A 48 19.71 13.32 -16.27
N LEU A 49 20.68 12.40 -16.28
CA LEU A 49 20.53 11.04 -15.71
C LEU A 49 21.63 10.73 -14.70
N GLY A 50 21.24 10.58 -13.43
CA GLY A 50 22.12 10.14 -12.33
C GLY A 50 22.07 8.62 -12.10
N PRO A 51 22.82 8.09 -11.12
CA PRO A 51 22.96 6.65 -10.92
C PRO A 51 21.64 5.96 -10.53
N PHE A 52 20.79 6.62 -9.75
CA PHE A 52 19.45 6.08 -9.41
C PHE A 52 18.46 6.18 -10.57
N ALA A 53 18.62 7.15 -11.47
CA ALA A 53 17.84 7.24 -12.70
C ALA A 53 18.17 6.06 -13.64
N VAL A 54 19.44 5.63 -13.68
CA VAL A 54 19.86 4.44 -14.44
C VAL A 54 19.17 3.18 -13.90
N VAL A 55 19.12 3.01 -12.57
CA VAL A 55 18.41 1.89 -11.93
C VAL A 55 16.91 1.93 -12.25
N ASP A 56 16.28 3.09 -12.18
CA ASP A 56 14.86 3.28 -12.48
C ASP A 56 14.53 2.92 -13.94
N ILE A 57 15.41 3.27 -14.89
CA ILE A 57 15.29 2.87 -16.29
C ILE A 57 15.36 1.34 -16.44
N LEU A 58 16.30 0.69 -15.74
CA LEU A 58 16.45 -0.76 -15.77
C LEU A 58 15.25 -1.50 -15.15
N GLN A 59 14.55 -0.85 -14.22
CA GLN A 59 13.30 -1.35 -13.64
C GLN A 59 12.07 -1.09 -14.53
N GLY A 60 12.24 -0.47 -15.70
CA GLY A 60 11.20 -0.29 -16.72
C GLY A 60 10.63 1.12 -16.84
N THR A 61 11.20 2.11 -16.14
CA THR A 61 10.78 3.51 -16.31
C THR A 61 11.35 4.10 -17.61
N ALA A 62 10.52 4.85 -18.34
CA ALA A 62 10.96 5.51 -19.57
C ALA A 62 12.09 6.55 -19.29
N PRO A 63 13.14 6.64 -20.15
CA PRO A 63 14.29 7.55 -19.93
C PRO A 63 13.92 9.03 -19.75
N ALA A 64 12.86 9.50 -20.41
CA ALA A 64 12.37 10.87 -20.24
C ALA A 64 11.79 11.12 -18.84
N VAL A 65 11.09 10.14 -18.27
CA VAL A 65 10.51 10.22 -16.92
C VAL A 65 11.62 10.13 -15.87
N ALA A 66 12.60 9.25 -16.06
CA ALA A 66 13.76 9.16 -15.18
C ALA A 66 14.58 10.46 -15.18
N ALA A 67 14.78 11.08 -16.34
CA ALA A 67 15.43 12.38 -16.43
C ALA A 67 14.64 13.50 -15.74
N GLN A 68 13.31 13.49 -15.88
CA GLN A 68 12.44 14.41 -15.15
C GLN A 68 12.54 14.20 -13.63
N ARG A 69 12.52 12.95 -13.16
CA ARG A 69 12.71 12.58 -11.74
C ARG A 69 14.06 13.05 -11.21
N GLN A 70 15.13 12.90 -12.00
CA GLN A 70 16.45 13.40 -11.65
C GLN A 70 16.45 14.94 -11.55
N SER A 71 15.83 15.62 -12.52
CA SER A 71 15.77 17.09 -12.55
C SER A 71 15.00 17.71 -11.38
N CYS A 72 13.98 17.00 -10.85
CA CYS A 72 13.18 17.46 -9.74
C CYS A 72 13.66 16.96 -8.36
N GLY A 73 14.81 16.29 -8.29
CA GLY A 73 15.39 15.78 -7.04
C GLY A 73 14.61 14.62 -6.40
N PHE A 74 13.81 13.89 -7.19
CA PHE A 74 12.97 12.79 -6.69
C PHE A 74 13.80 11.71 -5.99
N TYR A 75 14.95 11.33 -6.56
CA TYR A 75 15.78 10.25 -6.03
C TYR A 75 16.43 10.61 -4.70
N ASP A 76 16.79 11.88 -4.49
CA ASP A 76 17.32 12.36 -3.21
C ASP A 76 16.26 12.25 -2.11
N VAL A 77 15.03 12.70 -2.40
CA VAL A 77 13.90 12.59 -1.47
C VAL A 77 13.54 11.12 -1.20
N ALA A 78 13.57 10.27 -2.22
CA ALA A 78 13.29 8.85 -2.07
C ALA A 78 14.31 8.15 -1.15
N ARG A 79 15.60 8.52 -1.26
CA ARG A 79 16.67 8.02 -0.38
C ARG A 79 16.49 8.50 1.05
N GLU A 80 16.20 9.78 1.26
CA GLU A 80 15.94 10.31 2.61
C GLU A 80 14.75 9.61 3.27
N LEU A 81 13.67 9.37 2.51
CA LEU A 81 12.50 8.64 3.02
C LEU A 81 12.80 7.17 3.34
N ALA A 82 13.63 6.50 2.53
CA ALA A 82 14.08 5.14 2.80
C ALA A 82 14.91 5.10 4.10
N TYR A 83 15.84 6.03 4.26
CA TYR A 83 16.67 6.16 5.45
C TYR A 83 15.83 6.42 6.71
N VAL A 84 14.85 7.32 6.66
CA VAL A 84 13.93 7.58 7.78
C VAL A 84 13.08 6.35 8.12
N ARG A 85 12.65 5.57 7.12
CA ARG A 85 11.91 4.32 7.34
C ARG A 85 12.77 3.25 8.02
N GLU A 86 14.04 3.13 7.63
CA GLU A 86 14.97 2.20 8.26
C GLU A 86 15.27 2.60 9.71
N GLN A 87 15.47 3.89 9.99
CA GLN A 87 15.64 4.38 11.36
C GLN A 87 14.40 4.21 12.23
N LYS A 88 13.20 4.35 11.65
CA LYS A 88 11.93 4.21 12.36
C LYS A 88 11.44 2.77 12.46
N LYS A 89 12.13 1.82 11.82
CA LYS A 89 11.83 0.40 11.97
C LYS A 89 12.19 -0.01 13.40
N PRO A 90 11.22 -0.35 14.28
CA PRO A 90 11.55 -0.86 15.59
C PRO A 90 12.39 -2.14 15.42
N ALA A 91 13.38 -2.32 16.29
CA ALA A 91 14.19 -3.53 16.33
C ALA A 91 13.29 -4.77 16.28
N PRO A 92 13.67 -5.84 15.56
CA PRO A 92 12.90 -7.07 15.55
C PRO A 92 12.66 -7.51 16.99
N ALA A 93 11.40 -7.80 17.32
CA ALA A 93 11.00 -8.21 18.66
C ALA A 93 11.86 -9.41 19.09
N ALA A 94 12.51 -9.27 20.24
CA ALA A 94 13.31 -10.34 20.83
C ALA A 94 12.46 -11.60 21.05
N ASP A 95 13.06 -12.76 20.77
CA ASP A 95 12.45 -14.07 21.00
C ASP A 95 11.88 -14.20 22.42
N PRO A 96 10.68 -14.78 22.61
CA PRO A 96 10.02 -14.88 23.91
C PRO A 96 10.65 -15.88 24.90
N ALA A 97 11.93 -16.26 24.71
CA ALA A 97 12.58 -17.33 25.46
C ALA A 97 13.60 -16.87 26.52
N ILE A 98 13.64 -15.58 26.89
CA ILE A 98 14.56 -15.08 27.94
C ILE A 98 13.76 -14.47 29.10
N PRO A 99 13.81 -15.04 30.32
CA PRO A 99 13.15 -14.45 31.48
C PRO A 99 13.90 -13.19 31.96
N THR A 100 13.25 -12.03 31.81
CA THR A 100 13.73 -10.71 32.27
C THR A 100 13.44 -10.53 33.76
N PHE A 101 14.50 -10.35 34.56
CA PHE A 101 14.40 -9.82 35.92
C PHE A 101 14.20 -8.30 35.86
N ALA A 102 13.10 -7.83 36.45
CA ALA A 102 12.69 -6.43 36.47
C ALA A 102 13.53 -5.59 37.44
N ILE A 103 13.90 -4.38 37.01
CA ILE A 103 14.32 -3.27 37.89
C ILE A 103 13.22 -2.20 37.83
N PRO A 104 12.71 -1.68 38.97
CA PRO A 104 11.63 -0.69 38.94
C PRO A 104 12.14 0.73 38.66
N ALA A 105 11.29 1.51 37.96
CA ALA A 105 11.53 2.89 37.57
C ALA A 105 11.34 3.89 38.74
N PRO A 106 12.06 5.03 38.77
CA PRO A 106 11.86 6.07 39.78
C PRO A 106 10.67 6.98 39.40
N GLN A 107 9.84 7.34 40.39
CA GLN A 107 8.77 8.33 40.23
C GLN A 107 9.31 9.76 40.40
N PRO A 108 8.69 10.77 39.74
CA PRO A 108 9.02 12.17 39.95
C PRO A 108 8.18 12.77 41.09
N SER A 109 8.85 13.30 42.13
CA SER A 109 8.24 14.16 43.13
C SER A 109 8.33 15.62 42.69
N GLY A 110 7.20 16.33 42.78
CA GLY A 110 7.12 17.77 42.61
C GLY A 110 7.29 18.56 43.92
N ASP A 111 7.32 19.88 43.70
CA ASP A 111 7.12 21.00 44.63
C ASP A 111 8.32 21.64 45.36
N GLY A 112 8.36 22.98 45.25
CA GLY A 112 8.88 23.85 46.31
C GLY A 112 9.74 25.06 45.89
N ALA A 113 9.06 26.13 45.47
CA ALA A 113 9.34 27.57 45.68
C ALA A 113 10.66 28.06 46.34
N GLY A 114 11.21 29.19 45.84
CA GLY A 114 11.88 30.18 46.71
C GLY A 114 13.06 31.00 46.16
N LYS A 115 12.74 32.18 45.61
CA LYS A 115 13.50 33.46 45.49
C LYS A 115 15.00 33.60 45.91
N ALA A 116 15.73 34.25 44.98
CA ALA A 116 16.55 35.48 45.10
C ALA A 116 18.11 35.43 45.23
N ALA A 117 18.72 36.07 44.22
CA ALA A 117 19.80 37.09 44.26
C ALA A 117 21.30 36.71 44.17
N LYS A 118 21.89 37.22 43.05
CA LYS A 118 23.23 37.85 42.86
C LYS A 118 24.50 37.00 43.05
N LYS A 119 25.28 36.82 41.96
CA LYS A 119 26.45 37.66 41.55
C LYS A 119 27.49 36.84 40.75
N GLY A 120 27.88 37.32 39.57
CA GLY A 120 29.27 37.28 39.10
C GLY A 120 29.73 36.20 38.09
N THR A 121 29.64 36.53 36.80
CA THR A 121 30.70 36.43 35.75
C THR A 121 31.52 35.14 35.57
N LYS A 122 31.31 34.45 34.43
CA LYS A 122 32.28 34.42 33.29
C LYS A 122 31.80 33.57 32.10
N ALA A 123 31.76 34.25 30.94
CA ALA A 123 32.03 33.79 29.57
C ALA A 123 31.26 32.58 28.99
N GLU A 124 30.25 32.94 28.19
CA GLU A 124 29.67 32.16 27.10
C GLU A 124 30.62 32.08 25.89
N GLU A 125 30.69 30.92 25.23
CA GLU A 125 30.99 30.83 23.80
C GLU A 125 29.65 30.61 23.05
N PRO A 126 29.28 31.45 22.07
CA PRO A 126 27.99 31.35 21.40
C PRO A 126 27.95 30.21 20.37
N SER A 127 26.86 29.44 20.44
CA SER A 127 26.52 28.39 19.48
C SER A 127 26.22 28.95 18.08
N ILE A 128 26.45 28.10 17.08
CA ILE A 128 26.48 28.35 15.62
C ILE A 128 25.17 28.95 15.04
N LEU A 129 24.09 29.03 15.83
CA LEU A 129 22.81 29.61 15.44
C LEU A 129 22.81 31.15 15.29
N GLU A 130 23.80 31.86 15.83
CA GLU A 130 23.90 33.32 15.68
C GLU A 130 24.65 33.79 14.42
N ARG A 131 25.25 32.87 13.65
CA ARG A 131 26.02 33.20 12.43
C ARG A 131 25.20 33.32 11.15
N ILE A 132 23.92 32.97 11.16
CA ILE A 132 23.07 32.92 9.94
C ILE A 132 21.80 33.78 10.10
N ALA A 133 21.90 34.90 10.81
CA ALA A 133 20.86 35.93 10.82
C ALA A 133 21.23 37.06 9.83
N PRO A 134 20.41 37.37 8.82
CA PRO A 134 20.69 38.48 7.91
C PRO A 134 20.53 39.82 8.64
N LYS A 135 21.59 40.63 8.64
CA LYS A 135 21.62 41.98 9.24
C LYS A 135 20.63 42.91 8.53
N LYS A 136 19.63 43.34 9.29
CA LYS A 136 18.67 44.40 8.97
C LYS A 136 19.44 45.73 8.82
N ARG A 137 19.49 46.29 7.62
CA ARG A 137 19.99 47.66 7.41
C ARG A 137 18.96 48.65 7.99
N VAL A 138 19.45 49.54 8.84
CA VAL A 138 18.76 50.74 9.31
C VAL A 138 18.85 51.76 8.17
N ALA A 139 17.71 52.23 7.67
CA ALA A 139 17.64 53.43 6.84
C ALA A 139 17.34 54.61 7.77
N VAL A 140 18.16 55.65 7.65
CA VAL A 140 18.10 56.90 8.38
C VAL A 140 17.18 57.86 7.62
N ASP A 141 16.34 58.59 8.34
CA ASP A 141 15.51 59.67 7.84
C ASP A 141 16.36 60.87 7.40
N GLU A 142 16.07 61.44 6.23
CA GLU A 142 16.22 62.88 5.95
C GLU A 142 15.02 63.35 5.12
N GLU A 143 14.33 64.38 5.63
CA GLU A 143 13.38 65.23 4.93
C GLU A 143 14.13 65.96 3.79
N THR A 144 13.62 66.22 2.59
CA THR A 144 12.63 67.26 2.27
C THR A 144 12.37 67.26 0.74
N THR A 145 11.22 67.84 0.33
CA THR A 145 10.78 68.32 -1.00
C THR A 145 9.91 67.40 -1.88
N SER A 146 8.62 67.73 -1.93
CA SER A 146 7.67 67.55 -3.05
C SER A 146 7.81 68.74 -4.04
N PRO A 147 7.14 68.81 -5.23
CA PRO A 147 5.97 68.06 -5.74
C PRO A 147 5.99 67.67 -7.26
N LEU A 148 5.04 66.83 -7.71
CA LEU A 148 4.13 67.02 -8.89
C LEU A 148 3.58 65.70 -9.48
N GLU A 149 2.25 65.68 -9.60
CA GLU A 149 1.38 65.17 -10.67
C GLU A 149 1.22 63.66 -11.00
N GLN A 150 -0.05 63.24 -10.79
CA GLN A 150 -0.93 62.49 -11.71
C GLN A 150 -0.47 61.12 -12.25
N ASP A 151 -1.17 60.06 -11.84
CA ASP A 151 -2.13 59.44 -12.77
C ASP A 151 -3.17 58.55 -12.05
N GLU A 152 -4.42 58.68 -12.45
CA GLU A 152 -5.54 57.85 -12.01
C GLU A 152 -5.50 56.51 -12.74
N GLY A 153 -5.55 55.40 -12.01
CA GLY A 153 -5.57 54.06 -12.60
C GLY A 153 -6.12 53.01 -11.65
N HIS A 154 -7.44 52.83 -11.70
CA HIS A 154 -8.21 51.64 -11.29
C HIS A 154 -7.70 50.85 -10.07
N SER A 155 -8.31 51.13 -8.91
CA SER A 155 -8.24 50.29 -7.71
C SER A 155 -8.88 48.93 -7.97
N PHE A 156 -8.08 47.98 -8.48
CA PHE A 156 -8.39 46.56 -8.37
C PHE A 156 -8.37 46.21 -6.89
N LEU A 157 -9.55 45.94 -6.34
CA LEU A 157 -9.78 45.40 -5.00
C LEU A 157 -8.75 44.31 -4.70
N ARG A 158 -7.70 44.67 -3.95
CA ARG A 158 -6.70 43.76 -3.41
C ARG A 158 -7.40 42.84 -2.43
N ARG A 159 -7.89 41.72 -2.95
CA ARG A 159 -8.31 40.59 -2.13
C ARG A 159 -7.04 40.07 -1.46
N ASP A 160 -6.95 40.21 -0.14
CA ASP A 160 -5.82 39.78 0.66
C ASP A 160 -5.62 38.27 0.51
N LEU A 161 -4.84 37.88 -0.49
CA LEU A 161 -4.34 36.52 -0.64
C LEU A 161 -3.35 36.26 0.51
N PRO A 162 -3.50 35.15 1.26
CA PRO A 162 -2.59 34.82 2.33
C PRO A 162 -1.16 34.73 1.78
N ARG A 163 -0.20 35.35 2.48
CA ARG A 163 1.20 35.44 2.05
C ARG A 163 1.75 34.04 1.74
N PRO A 164 2.34 33.80 0.55
CA PRO A 164 2.84 32.49 0.18
C PRO A 164 3.94 32.06 1.15
N ARG A 165 3.67 31.02 1.94
CA ARG A 165 4.65 30.41 2.84
C ARG A 165 5.43 29.33 2.08
N GLY A 166 6.59 29.69 1.56
CA GLY A 166 7.62 28.74 1.09
C GLY A 166 7.38 28.12 -0.28
N ARG A 167 8.46 27.57 -0.86
CA ARG A 167 8.56 27.10 -2.27
C ARG A 167 7.69 25.88 -2.65
N PHE A 168 6.84 25.36 -1.76
CA PHE A 168 6.10 24.11 -1.97
C PHE A 168 4.65 24.10 -1.44
N THR A 169 3.98 25.25 -1.30
CA THR A 169 2.51 25.21 -1.16
C THR A 169 1.91 24.88 -2.52
N ARG A 170 1.65 23.59 -2.79
CA ARG A 170 0.71 23.19 -3.84
C ARG A 170 -0.63 23.82 -3.49
N VAL A 171 -0.95 24.93 -4.14
CA VAL A 171 -2.29 25.53 -4.05
C VAL A 171 -3.20 24.58 -4.81
N GLU A 172 -3.95 23.75 -4.09
CA GLU A 172 -5.01 22.96 -4.71
C GLU A 172 -5.94 23.90 -5.46
N ALA A 173 -6.34 23.50 -6.68
CA ALA A 173 -7.28 24.27 -7.47
C ALA A 173 -8.55 24.52 -6.63
N PRO A 174 -9.12 25.74 -6.67
CA PRO A 174 -10.30 26.06 -5.89
C PRO A 174 -11.43 25.10 -6.28
N ARG A 175 -11.92 24.34 -5.30
CA ARG A 175 -13.06 23.44 -5.50
C ARG A 175 -14.35 24.24 -5.64
N THR A 176 -15.17 23.82 -6.58
CA THR A 176 -16.48 24.37 -6.88
C THR A 176 -17.45 24.16 -5.71
N PRO A 177 -18.32 25.13 -5.35
CA PRO A 177 -19.24 24.97 -4.22
C PRO A 177 -20.32 23.93 -4.50
N PHE A 178 -20.79 23.26 -3.44
CA PHE A 178 -21.85 22.25 -3.48
C PHE A 178 -23.12 22.70 -4.21
N ILE A 179 -23.45 23.99 -4.13
CA ILE A 179 -24.66 24.56 -4.74
C ILE A 179 -24.70 24.42 -6.27
N GLU A 180 -23.55 24.22 -6.92
CA GLU A 180 -23.52 23.96 -8.37
C GLU A 180 -24.03 22.56 -8.71
N LEU A 181 -23.77 21.57 -7.84
CA LEU A 181 -24.28 20.21 -8.01
C LEU A 181 -25.81 20.14 -7.80
N THR A 182 -26.37 21.01 -6.95
CA THR A 182 -27.83 21.04 -6.70
C THR A 182 -28.64 21.74 -7.79
N ARG A 183 -28.00 22.54 -8.66
CA ARG A 183 -28.69 23.25 -9.75
C ARG A 183 -29.03 22.31 -10.90
N GLN A 184 -29.91 22.73 -11.81
CA GLN A 184 -30.31 21.94 -12.98
C GLN A 184 -29.11 21.51 -13.84
N GLY A 185 -28.13 22.40 -14.07
CA GLY A 185 -26.89 22.04 -14.78
C GLY A 185 -25.97 21.06 -14.03
N GLY A 186 -26.21 20.86 -12.73
CA GLY A 186 -25.53 19.83 -11.94
C GLY A 186 -25.92 18.41 -12.34
N LYS A 187 -27.12 18.22 -12.90
CA LYS A 187 -27.58 16.92 -13.39
C LYS A 187 -26.68 16.39 -14.50
N ASP A 188 -26.41 17.20 -15.52
CA ASP A 188 -25.55 16.81 -16.66
C ASP A 188 -24.12 16.46 -16.20
N ILE A 189 -23.60 17.19 -15.20
CA ILE A 189 -22.29 16.92 -14.60
C ILE A 189 -22.27 15.55 -13.89
N LEU A 190 -23.34 15.23 -13.16
CA LEU A 190 -23.47 13.98 -12.44
C LEU A 190 -23.68 12.80 -13.40
N GLU A 191 -24.49 12.96 -14.44
CA GLU A 191 -24.68 11.95 -15.48
C GLU A 191 -23.37 11.62 -16.19
N ALA A 192 -22.61 12.63 -16.64
CA ALA A 192 -21.30 12.42 -17.24
C ALA A 192 -20.31 11.75 -16.26
N SER A 193 -20.40 12.06 -14.97
CA SER A 193 -19.54 11.43 -13.95
C SER A 193 -19.96 9.99 -13.63
N LEU A 194 -21.25 9.66 -13.75
CA LEU A 194 -21.82 8.33 -13.54
C LEU A 194 -21.45 7.34 -14.66
N GLU A 195 -21.28 7.81 -15.89
CA GLU A 195 -20.83 6.99 -17.01
C GLU A 195 -19.46 6.36 -16.72
N GLY A 196 -18.52 7.16 -16.20
CA GLY A 196 -17.17 6.73 -15.85
C GLY A 196 -17.01 6.12 -14.45
N SER A 197 -18.07 6.10 -13.63
CA SER A 197 -17.99 5.61 -12.25
C SER A 197 -18.73 4.28 -12.11
N GLU A 198 -18.06 3.30 -11.49
CA GLU A 198 -18.66 1.98 -11.24
C GLU A 198 -19.71 2.06 -10.11
N HIS A 199 -19.33 2.68 -8.99
CA HIS A 199 -20.14 2.77 -7.79
C HIS A 199 -20.02 4.15 -7.09
N ARG A 200 -20.90 4.41 -6.12
CA ARG A 200 -21.01 5.69 -5.39
C ARG A 200 -19.72 6.16 -4.72
N PHE A 201 -18.89 5.25 -4.21
CA PHE A 201 -17.60 5.63 -3.63
C PHE A 201 -16.57 6.10 -4.68
N ALA A 202 -16.57 5.50 -5.88
CA ALA A 202 -15.73 5.95 -6.98
C ALA A 202 -16.20 7.33 -7.47
N LEU A 203 -17.52 7.50 -7.61
CA LEU A 203 -18.13 8.79 -7.93
C LEU A 203 -17.77 9.86 -6.90
N LEU A 204 -17.87 9.55 -5.60
CA LEU A 204 -17.52 10.47 -4.52
C LEU A 204 -16.05 10.91 -4.58
N ARG A 205 -15.13 9.96 -4.80
CA ARG A 205 -13.69 10.28 -4.94
C ARG A 205 -13.44 11.17 -6.16
N ASN A 206 -14.07 10.87 -7.29
CA ASN A 206 -13.95 11.67 -8.50
C ASN A 206 -14.48 13.10 -8.31
N LEU A 207 -15.63 13.26 -7.63
CA LEU A 207 -16.26 14.56 -7.41
C LEU A 207 -15.60 15.36 -6.28
N SER A 208 -15.06 14.73 -5.23
CA SER A 208 -14.45 15.44 -4.10
C SER A 208 -13.18 16.20 -4.48
N HIS A 209 -12.52 15.82 -5.58
CA HIS A 209 -11.42 16.59 -6.17
C HIS A 209 -11.87 17.92 -6.79
N ARG A 210 -13.13 18.02 -7.21
CA ARG A 210 -13.66 19.16 -7.98
C ARG A 210 -14.66 19.99 -7.18
N PHE A 211 -15.37 19.39 -6.23
CA PHE A 211 -16.47 20.01 -5.52
C PHE A 211 -16.28 19.94 -4.00
N ASN A 212 -16.76 20.98 -3.33
CA ASN A 212 -16.98 20.98 -1.89
C ASN A 212 -18.36 20.40 -1.55
N GLY A 213 -18.51 19.89 -0.34
CA GLY A 213 -19.78 19.49 0.27
C GLY A 213 -20.50 20.65 0.94
N SER A 214 -21.68 20.37 1.49
CA SER A 214 -22.52 21.37 2.15
C SER A 214 -21.87 21.97 3.40
N ARG A 215 -20.98 21.21 4.07
CA ARG A 215 -20.31 21.58 5.32
C ARG A 215 -18.77 21.49 5.24
N GLY A 216 -18.19 21.56 4.05
CA GLY A 216 -16.74 21.43 3.84
C GLY A 216 -16.42 20.44 2.74
N ASP A 217 -15.81 19.31 3.07
CA ASP A 217 -15.54 18.24 2.10
C ASP A 217 -16.85 17.56 1.66
N LEU A 218 -16.89 17.13 0.38
CA LEU A 218 -18.03 16.41 -0.17
C LEU A 218 -18.17 15.07 0.56
N SER A 219 -19.30 14.89 1.25
CA SER A 219 -19.61 13.65 1.94
C SER A 219 -20.48 12.72 1.09
N LEU A 220 -20.54 11.44 1.49
CA LEU A 220 -21.43 10.47 0.85
C LEU A 220 -22.91 10.84 1.01
N VAL A 221 -23.29 11.42 2.15
CA VAL A 221 -24.66 11.87 2.40
C VAL A 221 -25.04 13.03 1.48
N ASP A 222 -24.11 13.97 1.26
CA ASP A 222 -24.31 15.07 0.32
C ASP A 222 -24.53 14.53 -1.10
N LEU A 223 -23.67 13.60 -1.53
CA LEU A 223 -23.77 12.97 -2.86
C LEU A 223 -25.09 12.23 -3.05
N GLU A 224 -25.49 11.40 -2.08
CA GLU A 224 -26.76 10.65 -2.14
C GLU A 224 -27.98 11.57 -2.17
N THR A 225 -27.93 12.70 -1.46
CA THR A 225 -29.00 13.69 -1.47
C THR A 225 -29.14 14.32 -2.85
N VAL A 226 -28.03 14.78 -3.44
CA VAL A 226 -28.07 15.40 -4.78
C VAL A 226 -28.47 14.39 -5.86
N LEU A 227 -27.98 13.15 -5.80
CA LEU A 227 -28.39 12.10 -6.72
C LEU A 227 -29.89 11.79 -6.61
N ARG A 228 -30.45 11.84 -5.39
CA ARG A 228 -31.89 11.68 -5.17
C ARG A 228 -32.67 12.85 -5.75
N ASP A 229 -32.23 14.08 -5.50
CA ASP A 229 -32.91 15.30 -5.98
C ASP A 229 -32.97 15.35 -7.52
N HIS A 230 -31.97 14.80 -8.20
CA HIS A 230 -31.94 14.70 -9.68
C HIS A 230 -32.53 13.40 -10.24
N GLY A 231 -32.99 12.48 -9.40
CA GLY A 231 -33.57 11.20 -9.81
C GLY A 231 -32.57 10.19 -10.39
N LEU A 232 -31.29 10.31 -10.06
CA LEU A 232 -30.20 9.46 -10.56
C LEU A 232 -29.83 8.32 -9.60
N LEU A 233 -30.28 8.39 -8.33
CA LEU A 233 -29.89 7.46 -7.29
C LEU A 233 -30.35 6.02 -7.57
N GLU A 234 -31.57 5.83 -8.07
CA GLU A 234 -32.14 4.49 -8.33
C GLU A 234 -31.38 3.78 -9.45
N ALA A 235 -31.11 4.48 -10.57
CA ALA A 235 -30.32 3.93 -11.68
C ALA A 235 -28.89 3.55 -11.25
N LEU A 236 -28.26 4.36 -10.38
CA LEU A 236 -26.97 4.01 -9.80
C LEU A 236 -27.06 2.76 -8.92
N GLN A 237 -28.09 2.63 -8.08
CA GLN A 237 -28.29 1.47 -7.21
C GLN A 237 -28.52 0.18 -8.01
N GLU A 238 -29.26 0.22 -9.11
CA GLU A 238 -29.44 -0.93 -9.99
C GLU A 238 -28.12 -1.37 -10.64
N LYS A 239 -27.33 -0.41 -11.14
CA LYS A 239 -25.98 -0.67 -11.68
C LYS A 239 -25.08 -1.30 -10.61
N GLU A 240 -25.05 -0.73 -9.41
CA GLU A 240 -24.30 -1.25 -8.27
C GLU A 240 -24.75 -2.67 -7.88
N ARG A 241 -26.05 -2.95 -7.92
CA ARG A 241 -26.61 -4.27 -7.61
C ARG A 241 -26.05 -5.34 -8.55
N LEU A 242 -26.09 -5.06 -9.86
CA LEU A 242 -25.58 -5.97 -10.88
C LEU A 242 -24.07 -6.17 -10.76
N GLN A 243 -23.32 -5.10 -10.57
CA GLN A 243 -21.86 -5.16 -10.41
C GLN A 243 -21.43 -5.92 -9.15
N LEU A 244 -22.11 -5.72 -8.03
CA LEU A 244 -21.83 -6.48 -6.81
C LEU A 244 -22.06 -7.98 -7.02
N LEU A 245 -23.20 -8.36 -7.59
CA LEU A 245 -23.51 -9.77 -7.84
C LEU A 245 -22.50 -10.40 -8.81
N ASP A 246 -22.15 -9.69 -9.88
CA ASP A 246 -21.13 -10.13 -10.83
C ASP A 246 -19.75 -10.27 -10.14
N ALA A 247 -19.30 -9.27 -9.38
CA ALA A 247 -18.04 -9.34 -8.64
C ALA A 247 -18.01 -10.51 -7.64
N TYR A 248 -19.09 -10.72 -6.88
CA TYR A 248 -19.18 -11.83 -5.94
C TYR A 248 -19.22 -13.20 -6.64
N THR A 249 -19.81 -13.31 -7.83
CA THR A 249 -19.79 -14.56 -8.61
C THR A 249 -18.39 -14.84 -9.19
N GLN A 250 -17.75 -13.84 -9.79
CA GLN A 250 -16.39 -13.94 -10.35
C GLN A 250 -15.36 -14.30 -9.28
N GLN A 251 -15.46 -13.70 -8.09
CA GLN A 251 -14.55 -13.95 -6.98
C GLN A 251 -14.98 -15.11 -6.06
N ARG A 252 -15.99 -15.89 -6.47
CA ARG A 252 -16.50 -17.07 -5.76
C ARG A 252 -16.82 -16.81 -4.28
N GLY A 253 -17.48 -15.70 -3.97
CA GLY A 253 -17.93 -15.37 -2.62
C GLY A 253 -16.87 -14.75 -1.68
N ALA A 254 -15.67 -14.46 -2.18
CA ALA A 254 -14.59 -13.87 -1.39
C ALA A 254 -14.74 -12.35 -1.22
N THR A 255 -15.38 -11.91 -0.13
CA THR A 255 -15.55 -10.50 0.23
C THR A 255 -14.25 -9.70 0.12
N GLY A 256 -13.13 -10.24 0.59
CA GLY A 256 -11.84 -9.53 0.53
C GLY A 256 -11.35 -9.29 -0.91
N ARG A 257 -11.56 -10.26 -1.81
CA ARG A 257 -11.18 -10.13 -3.23
C ARG A 257 -12.17 -9.25 -3.99
N VAL A 258 -13.44 -9.30 -3.65
CA VAL A 258 -14.48 -8.43 -4.21
C VAL A 258 -14.16 -6.97 -3.91
N GLY A 259 -13.83 -6.65 -2.65
CA GLY A 259 -13.45 -5.28 -2.29
C GLY A 259 -12.22 -4.79 -3.06
N TRP A 260 -11.21 -5.65 -3.21
CA TRP A 260 -10.03 -5.33 -4.01
C TRP A 260 -10.35 -5.12 -5.49
N ALA A 261 -11.17 -5.98 -6.09
CA ALA A 261 -11.57 -5.88 -7.50
C ALA A 261 -12.35 -4.60 -7.79
N LEU A 262 -13.21 -4.18 -6.86
CA LEU A 262 -14.01 -2.95 -6.95
C LEU A 262 -13.27 -1.71 -6.42
N GLY A 263 -12.02 -1.82 -5.96
CA GLY A 263 -11.28 -0.68 -5.39
C GLY A 263 -11.93 -0.05 -4.14
N VAL A 264 -12.69 -0.84 -3.37
CA VAL A 264 -13.36 -0.41 -2.13
C VAL A 264 -12.75 -1.11 -0.91
N SER A 265 -12.69 -0.37 0.19
CA SER A 265 -12.27 -0.94 1.48
C SER A 265 -13.36 -1.89 2.03
N PRO A 266 -13.01 -2.85 2.90
CA PRO A 266 -13.99 -3.75 3.53
C PRO A 266 -15.21 -3.05 4.16
N PRO A 267 -15.07 -1.93 4.93
CA PRO A 267 -16.24 -1.24 5.47
C PRO A 267 -17.04 -0.46 4.41
N GLU A 268 -16.42 -0.03 3.31
CA GLU A 268 -17.14 0.55 2.17
C GLU A 268 -17.96 -0.51 1.44
N LEU A 269 -17.40 -1.70 1.21
CA LEU A 269 -18.12 -2.81 0.59
C LEU A 269 -19.34 -3.22 1.43
N GLN A 270 -19.18 -3.35 2.74
CA GLN A 270 -20.30 -3.65 3.64
C GLN A 270 -21.40 -2.59 3.55
N ARG A 271 -21.03 -1.31 3.57
CA ARG A 271 -22.00 -0.21 3.40
C ARG A 271 -22.69 -0.25 2.04
N LEU A 272 -21.98 -0.57 0.96
CA LEU A 272 -22.53 -0.68 -0.38
C LEU A 272 -23.56 -1.82 -0.47
N VAL A 273 -23.19 -3.01 0.02
CA VAL A 273 -24.08 -4.17 0.07
C VAL A 273 -25.33 -3.87 0.90
N SER A 274 -25.18 -3.23 2.06
CA SER A 274 -26.33 -2.84 2.89
C SER A 274 -27.20 -1.78 2.24
N ALA A 275 -26.60 -0.78 1.57
CA ALA A 275 -27.34 0.32 0.96
C ALA A 275 -28.14 -0.09 -0.29
N VAL A 276 -27.70 -1.15 -0.99
CA VAL A 276 -28.41 -1.74 -2.14
C VAL A 276 -29.36 -2.87 -1.70
N GLY A 277 -29.38 -3.23 -0.41
CA GLY A 277 -30.24 -4.29 0.13
C GLY A 277 -29.84 -5.69 -0.33
N LEU A 278 -28.56 -5.94 -0.58
CA LEU A 278 -28.02 -7.19 -1.14
C LEU A 278 -27.49 -8.18 -0.09
N THR A 279 -27.74 -7.94 1.20
CA THR A 279 -27.14 -8.72 2.29
C THR A 279 -27.52 -10.20 2.23
N GLU A 280 -28.77 -10.50 1.92
CA GLU A 280 -29.27 -11.88 1.88
C GLU A 280 -28.78 -12.61 0.63
N GLU A 281 -28.81 -11.96 -0.54
CA GLU A 281 -28.36 -12.56 -1.80
C GLU A 281 -26.86 -12.82 -1.80
N VAL A 282 -26.06 -11.90 -1.25
CA VAL A 282 -24.61 -12.09 -1.08
C VAL A 282 -24.34 -13.26 -0.14
N GLU A 283 -25.03 -13.36 1.00
CA GLU A 283 -24.85 -14.50 1.91
C GLU A 283 -25.31 -15.83 1.30
N ALA A 284 -26.40 -15.85 0.54
CA ALA A 284 -26.86 -17.03 -0.20
C ALA A 284 -25.83 -17.47 -1.25
N LEU A 285 -25.22 -16.53 -1.96
CA LEU A 285 -24.16 -16.80 -2.92
C LEU A 285 -22.90 -17.34 -2.22
N ARG A 286 -22.49 -16.73 -1.11
CA ARG A 286 -21.38 -17.21 -0.29
C ARG A 286 -21.64 -18.61 0.23
N GLU A 287 -22.84 -18.89 0.73
CA GLU A 287 -23.23 -20.22 1.20
C GLU A 287 -23.22 -21.27 0.08
N ARG A 288 -23.64 -20.91 -1.15
CA ARG A 288 -23.48 -21.78 -2.32
C ARG A 288 -22.02 -22.16 -2.55
N PHE A 289 -21.11 -21.17 -2.55
CA PHE A 289 -19.67 -21.44 -2.72
C PHE A 289 -19.05 -22.17 -1.53
N ARG A 290 -19.53 -21.94 -0.30
CA ARG A 290 -19.14 -22.72 0.88
C ARG A 290 -19.48 -24.20 0.69
N ARG A 291 -20.69 -24.51 0.21
CA ARG A 291 -21.11 -25.89 -0.09
C ARG A 291 -20.31 -26.50 -1.22
N GLU A 292 -20.09 -25.75 -2.30
CA GLU A 292 -19.30 -26.21 -3.45
C GLU A 292 -17.85 -26.56 -3.04
N ALA A 293 -17.21 -25.69 -2.26
CA ALA A 293 -15.85 -25.91 -1.75
C ALA A 293 -15.77 -27.16 -0.85
N LEU A 294 -16.79 -27.42 -0.03
CA LEU A 294 -16.84 -28.60 0.85
C LEU A 294 -17.26 -29.88 0.11
N ALA A 295 -18.07 -29.77 -0.95
CA ALA A 295 -18.58 -30.90 -1.72
C ALA A 295 -17.61 -31.38 -2.82
N THR A 296 -16.53 -30.65 -3.08
CA THR A 296 -15.55 -31.04 -4.11
C THR A 296 -14.96 -32.42 -3.74
N SER A 297 -15.10 -33.41 -4.65
CA SER A 297 -14.57 -34.76 -4.50
C SER A 297 -13.16 -34.94 -5.07
N HIS A 298 -12.72 -34.03 -5.95
CA HIS A 298 -11.40 -34.12 -6.58
C HIS A 298 -10.28 -33.66 -5.65
N LEU A 299 -9.38 -34.57 -5.29
CA LEU A 299 -8.29 -34.32 -4.35
C LEU A 299 -7.40 -33.14 -4.78
N THR A 300 -6.98 -33.06 -6.04
CA THR A 300 -6.15 -31.97 -6.56
C THR A 300 -6.76 -30.59 -6.32
N HIS A 301 -8.05 -30.42 -6.62
CA HIS A 301 -8.74 -29.15 -6.41
C HIS A 301 -8.84 -28.79 -4.92
N ARG A 302 -9.01 -29.79 -4.04
CA ARG A 302 -9.01 -29.56 -2.59
C ARG A 302 -7.62 -29.17 -2.07
N LEU A 303 -6.57 -29.79 -2.59
CA LEU A 303 -5.19 -29.44 -2.24
C LEU A 303 -4.83 -28.01 -2.72
N ASP A 304 -5.31 -27.61 -3.90
CA ASP A 304 -5.15 -26.24 -4.39
C ASP A 304 -5.90 -25.23 -3.51
N LEU A 305 -7.12 -25.55 -3.09
CA LEU A 305 -7.90 -24.72 -2.15
C LEU A 305 -7.21 -24.61 -0.79
N LEU A 306 -6.57 -25.67 -0.30
CA LEU A 306 -5.77 -25.63 0.93
C LEU A 306 -4.64 -24.59 0.84
N GLY A 307 -4.06 -24.40 -0.35
CA GLY A 307 -3.08 -23.33 -0.60
C GLY A 307 -3.66 -21.91 -0.53
N ARG A 308 -4.99 -21.76 -0.64
CA ARG A 308 -5.70 -20.47 -0.62
C ARG A 308 -6.32 -20.19 0.75
N GLU A 309 -5.50 -20.23 1.80
CA GLU A 309 -5.95 -20.08 3.19
C GLU A 309 -6.78 -18.81 3.43
N LYS A 310 -6.33 -17.66 2.93
CA LYS A 310 -7.05 -16.37 3.06
C LYS A 310 -8.46 -16.43 2.48
N TYR A 311 -8.66 -17.19 1.40
CA TYR A 311 -9.98 -17.39 0.78
C TYR A 311 -10.90 -18.25 1.65
N LEU A 312 -10.38 -19.36 2.19
CA LEU A 312 -11.12 -20.24 3.07
C LEU A 312 -11.48 -19.58 4.40
N ALA A 313 -10.58 -18.72 4.92
CA ALA A 313 -10.80 -17.90 6.10
C ALA A 313 -11.90 -16.86 5.84
N ASP A 314 -11.83 -16.16 4.71
CA ASP A 314 -12.83 -15.17 4.30
C ASP A 314 -14.22 -15.81 4.09
N LEU A 315 -14.30 -17.04 3.59
CA LEU A 315 -15.55 -17.81 3.52
C LEU A 315 -16.02 -18.38 4.87
N GLY A 316 -15.19 -18.35 5.91
CA GLY A 316 -15.52 -18.92 7.23
C GLY A 316 -15.57 -20.45 7.27
N ILE A 317 -14.99 -21.15 6.28
CA ILE A 317 -15.01 -22.62 6.18
C ILE A 317 -13.67 -23.28 6.47
N GLN A 318 -12.60 -22.51 6.67
CA GLN A 318 -11.22 -23.00 6.85
C GLN A 318 -11.12 -24.21 7.78
N ARG A 319 -11.67 -24.12 9.00
CA ARG A 319 -11.61 -25.22 9.97
C ARG A 319 -12.32 -26.48 9.47
N LYS A 320 -13.57 -26.35 9.00
CA LYS A 320 -14.37 -27.47 8.48
C LYS A 320 -13.71 -28.13 7.26
N PHE A 321 -13.15 -27.31 6.38
CA PHE A 321 -12.44 -27.76 5.19
C PHE A 321 -11.17 -28.54 5.55
N ASN A 322 -10.35 -27.99 6.45
CA ASN A 322 -9.12 -28.62 6.93
C ASN A 322 -9.42 -29.95 7.63
N ASP A 323 -10.44 -30.00 8.51
CA ASP A 323 -10.84 -31.22 9.21
C ASP A 323 -11.34 -32.30 8.24
N SER A 324 -12.12 -31.91 7.24
CA SER A 324 -12.62 -32.81 6.19
C SER A 324 -11.49 -33.37 5.33
N LEU A 325 -10.59 -32.49 4.85
CA LEU A 325 -9.44 -32.88 4.03
C LEU A 325 -8.45 -33.74 4.83
N ARG A 326 -8.25 -33.45 6.11
CA ARG A 326 -7.42 -34.24 7.02
C ARG A 326 -7.94 -35.67 7.13
N LYS A 327 -9.24 -35.86 7.40
CA LYS A 327 -9.85 -37.20 7.50
C LYS A 327 -9.76 -37.97 6.19
N GLU A 328 -9.95 -37.28 5.07
CA GLU A 328 -9.82 -37.87 3.74
C GLU A 328 -8.39 -38.32 3.48
N LEU A 329 -7.40 -37.46 3.68
CA LEU A 329 -5.98 -37.79 3.53
C LEU A 329 -5.55 -38.90 4.49
N GLU A 330 -5.97 -38.89 5.76
CA GLU A 330 -5.68 -39.98 6.70
C GLU A 330 -6.20 -41.33 6.19
N ARG A 331 -7.38 -41.36 5.56
CA ARG A 331 -7.91 -42.59 4.94
C ARG A 331 -7.07 -43.02 3.74
N LEU A 332 -6.79 -42.08 2.81
CA LEU A 332 -6.03 -42.37 1.60
C LEU A 332 -4.59 -42.83 1.92
N LEU A 333 -3.97 -42.21 2.93
CA LEU A 333 -2.62 -42.53 3.35
C LEU A 333 -2.56 -43.89 4.04
N LYS A 334 -3.54 -44.24 4.89
CA LYS A 334 -3.62 -45.56 5.55
C LYS A 334 -3.63 -46.73 4.56
N ASP A 335 -4.30 -46.56 3.42
CA ASP A 335 -4.35 -47.59 2.38
C ASP A 335 -2.97 -47.84 1.73
N GLU A 336 -2.08 -46.83 1.73
CA GLU A 336 -0.77 -46.86 1.06
C GLU A 336 0.42 -46.95 2.05
N VAL A 337 0.20 -46.85 3.37
CA VAL A 337 1.22 -47.06 4.41
C VAL A 337 2.03 -48.35 4.23
N PRO A 338 1.43 -49.53 3.95
CA PRO A 338 2.21 -50.78 3.87
C PRO A 338 3.16 -50.84 2.66
N THR A 339 3.01 -49.96 1.68
CA THR A 339 3.79 -49.97 0.43
C THR A 339 4.92 -48.93 0.43
N ALA A 340 4.89 -47.96 1.34
CA ALA A 340 5.86 -46.86 1.37
C ALA A 340 6.91 -47.03 2.48
N THR A 341 8.17 -46.68 2.17
CA THR A 341 9.27 -46.60 3.14
C THR A 341 9.40 -45.22 3.76
N ASP A 342 9.13 -44.17 2.98
CA ASP A 342 9.33 -42.77 3.35
C ASP A 342 8.05 -41.94 3.15
N LEU A 343 7.93 -40.81 3.88
CA LEU A 343 6.81 -39.87 3.72
C LEU A 343 6.67 -39.34 2.28
N HIS A 344 7.80 -39.07 1.61
CA HIS A 344 7.79 -38.57 0.24
C HIS A 344 7.32 -39.67 -0.73
N GLY A 345 7.79 -40.90 -0.55
CA GLY A 345 7.31 -42.06 -1.31
C GLY A 345 5.81 -42.34 -1.09
N LEU A 346 5.32 -42.14 0.15
CA LEU A 346 3.89 -42.24 0.47
C LEU A 346 3.07 -41.16 -0.24
N ALA A 347 3.55 -39.92 -0.24
CA ALA A 347 2.90 -38.81 -0.94
C ALA A 347 2.90 -39.02 -2.47
N GLU A 348 3.98 -39.57 -3.04
CA GLU A 348 4.02 -39.95 -4.45
C GLU A 348 3.08 -41.11 -4.78
N ALA A 349 2.99 -42.15 -3.94
CA ALA A 349 2.09 -43.28 -4.16
C ALA A 349 0.61 -42.83 -4.20
N VAL A 350 0.21 -42.01 -3.22
CA VAL A 350 -1.13 -41.38 -3.21
C VAL A 350 -1.31 -40.44 -4.41
N GLY A 351 -0.30 -39.64 -4.74
CA GLY A 351 -0.33 -38.76 -5.90
C GLY A 351 -0.58 -39.50 -7.21
N ARG A 352 0.14 -40.60 -7.45
CA ARG A 352 0.00 -41.46 -8.64
C ARG A 352 -1.38 -42.11 -8.71
N LYS A 353 -1.91 -42.59 -7.58
CA LYS A 353 -3.21 -43.29 -7.53
C LYS A 353 -4.41 -42.36 -7.73
N TYR A 354 -4.33 -41.13 -7.23
CA TYR A 354 -5.42 -40.15 -7.26
C TYR A 354 -5.22 -39.01 -8.27
N GLY A 355 -4.21 -39.11 -9.14
CA GLY A 355 -3.93 -38.12 -10.18
C GLY A 355 -3.59 -36.73 -9.63
N SER A 356 -2.97 -36.67 -8.45
CA SER A 356 -2.59 -35.44 -7.76
C SER A 356 -1.06 -35.29 -7.74
N PRO A 357 -0.51 -34.07 -7.85
CA PRO A 357 0.93 -33.86 -7.70
C PRO A 357 1.41 -34.28 -6.31
N GLY A 358 2.43 -35.16 -6.23
CA GLY A 358 2.97 -35.66 -4.96
C GLY A 358 3.45 -34.55 -4.02
N GLU A 359 3.99 -33.47 -4.58
CA GLU A 359 4.39 -32.25 -3.85
C GLU A 359 3.22 -31.57 -3.13
N LEU A 360 2.03 -31.51 -3.75
CA LEU A 360 0.85 -30.91 -3.12
C LEU A 360 0.34 -31.79 -1.98
N VAL A 361 0.39 -33.11 -2.15
CA VAL A 361 0.05 -34.08 -1.10
C VAL A 361 1.02 -33.96 0.07
N PHE A 362 2.33 -33.90 -0.20
CA PHE A 362 3.37 -33.75 0.82
C PHE A 362 3.20 -32.45 1.62
N ARG A 363 3.03 -31.30 0.94
CA ARG A 363 2.77 -30.01 1.59
C ARG A 363 1.47 -30.03 2.41
N ALA A 364 0.44 -30.75 1.96
CA ALA A 364 -0.80 -30.88 2.71
C ALA A 364 -0.60 -31.73 3.97
N ILE A 365 0.19 -32.81 3.92
CA ILE A 365 0.55 -33.62 5.09
C ILE A 365 1.25 -32.77 6.15
N GLU A 366 2.18 -31.91 5.74
CA GLU A 366 2.87 -30.98 6.66
C GLU A 366 1.92 -29.93 7.23
N ARG A 367 1.15 -29.24 6.37
CA ARG A 367 0.23 -28.16 6.78
C ARG A 367 -0.91 -28.64 7.68
N LEU A 368 -1.39 -29.87 7.49
CA LEU A 368 -2.46 -30.45 8.31
C LEU A 368 -1.92 -31.15 9.57
N GLY A 369 -0.61 -31.14 9.80
CA GLY A 369 0.01 -31.72 10.99
C GLY A 369 -0.02 -33.26 11.02
N LEU A 370 -0.08 -33.92 9.86
CA LEU A 370 -0.15 -35.37 9.74
C LEU A 370 1.24 -36.05 9.72
N ALA A 371 2.30 -35.28 9.45
CA ALA A 371 3.65 -35.80 9.25
C ALA A 371 4.18 -36.63 10.43
N GLU A 372 4.00 -36.17 11.67
CA GLU A 372 4.54 -36.86 12.86
C GLU A 372 3.86 -38.21 13.13
N GLY A 373 2.54 -38.27 12.97
CA GLY A 373 1.76 -39.49 13.14
C GLY A 373 2.13 -40.54 12.10
N LEU A 374 2.31 -40.12 10.84
CA LEU A 374 2.69 -40.99 9.74
C LEU A 374 4.13 -41.48 9.85
N ARG A 375 5.07 -40.64 10.30
CA ARG A 375 6.44 -41.08 10.59
C ARG A 375 6.45 -42.19 11.62
N LYS A 376 5.72 -42.04 12.74
CA LYS A 376 5.63 -43.09 13.76
C LYS A 376 5.07 -44.40 13.20
N GLN A 377 4.06 -44.34 12.34
CA GLN A 377 3.47 -45.52 11.69
C GLN A 377 4.45 -46.22 10.73
N LEU A 378 5.16 -45.47 9.90
CA LEU A 378 6.18 -45.99 8.98
C LEU A 378 7.35 -46.66 9.73
N HIS A 379 7.79 -46.09 10.86
CA HIS A 379 8.85 -46.68 11.69
C HIS A 379 8.36 -47.91 12.49
N SER A 380 7.08 -47.96 12.88
CA SER A 380 6.49 -49.12 13.57
C SER A 380 6.18 -50.30 12.65
N GLY A 381 6.12 -50.08 11.33
CA GLY A 381 5.94 -51.12 10.31
C GLY A 381 7.26 -51.72 9.80
N GLY A 382 8.42 -51.22 10.27
CA GLY A 382 9.72 -51.82 9.99
C GLY A 382 9.83 -53.22 10.63
N PRO A 383 10.50 -54.19 9.98
CA PRO A 383 10.51 -55.57 10.42
C PRO A 383 11.01 -55.67 11.86
N SER A 384 10.24 -56.37 12.70
CA SER A 384 10.69 -56.83 14.02
C SER A 384 11.96 -57.67 13.79
N SER A 385 13.12 -57.08 14.10
CA SER A 385 14.36 -57.83 14.22
C SER A 385 14.16 -58.82 15.36
N THR A 386 13.84 -60.06 15.02
CA THR A 386 13.89 -61.19 15.95
C THR A 386 15.34 -61.39 16.44
N PRO A 387 15.53 -61.78 17.71
CA PRO A 387 16.83 -61.78 18.39
C PRO A 387 17.82 -62.81 17.85
#